data_AF-A0AAF0C4D2-F1
#
_entry.id   AF-A0AAF0C4D2-F1
#
_cell.length_a   1.000
_cell.length_b   1.000
_cell.length_c   1.000
_cell.angle_alpha   90.00
_cell.angle_beta   90.00
_cell.angle_gamma   90.00
#
_symmetry.space_group_name_H-M   'P 1'
#
loop_
_entity.id
_entity.type
_entity.pdbx_description
1 polymer ?
#
loop_
_entity_poly.entity_id
_entity_poly.type
_entity_poly.pdbx_seq_one_letter_code
_entity_poly.pdbx_strand_id
1 'polypeptide(L)'
;MSLVSSNYNTIMTSGIMPWLGTISLDISGYDIVKKITGPNPSEFYKKKFSESPDYWQKASPFHALNNKIPPFLAICSRRSDDACSQAENFIRKAENLGSYAKLLPVGLSHGEINAELGKDSCYTNSQKAEPRHSVNANKSSHPDTEKLCRCLKPYAQVKDS
;
A
#
# COMPACT_ATOMS: atom_id res chain seq x y z
N MET A 1 3.21 -0.27 -8.37
CA MET A 1 3.98 -1.15 -7.44
C MET A 1 3.21 -2.40 -7.07
N SER A 2 1.90 -2.36 -6.81
CA SER A 2 1.12 -3.54 -6.41
C SER A 2 1.18 -4.73 -7.37
N LEU A 3 1.20 -4.52 -8.69
CA LEU A 3 1.33 -5.62 -9.65
C LEU A 3 2.69 -6.34 -9.55
N VAL A 4 3.76 -5.57 -9.33
CA VAL A 4 5.11 -6.11 -9.09
C VAL A 4 5.11 -6.91 -7.79
N SER A 5 4.51 -6.36 -6.73
CA SER A 5 4.39 -7.03 -5.44
C SER A 5 3.58 -8.33 -5.50
N SER A 6 2.48 -8.35 -6.27
CA SER A 6 1.68 -9.57 -6.48
C SER A 6 2.47 -10.70 -7.16
N ASN A 7 3.47 -10.35 -7.98
CA ASN A 7 4.31 -11.30 -8.71
C ASN A 7 5.64 -11.59 -7.97
N TYR A 8 5.76 -11.26 -6.68
CA TYR A 8 7.02 -11.34 -5.93
C TYR A 8 7.79 -12.64 -6.18
N ASN A 9 7.15 -13.80 -6.03
CA ASN A 9 7.84 -15.10 -6.17
C ASN A 9 8.40 -15.33 -7.58
N THR A 10 7.70 -14.88 -8.61
CA THR A 10 8.17 -14.94 -10.00
C THR A 10 9.32 -13.97 -10.27
N ILE A 11 9.28 -12.80 -9.64
CA ILE A 11 10.30 -11.76 -9.83
C ILE A 11 11.60 -12.10 -9.09
N MET A 12 11.50 -12.76 -7.93
CA MET A 12 12.65 -13.15 -7.12
C MET A 12 13.54 -14.22 -7.78
N THR A 13 13.02 -14.98 -8.74
CA THR A 13 13.83 -15.92 -9.53
C THR A 13 14.67 -15.23 -10.62
N SER A 14 14.46 -13.91 -10.84
CA SER A 14 15.12 -13.13 -11.89
C SER A 14 16.34 -12.32 -11.38
N GLY A 15 16.88 -12.67 -10.20
CA GLY A 15 18.09 -12.02 -9.65
C GLY A 15 17.86 -10.63 -9.04
N ILE A 16 16.61 -10.24 -8.80
CA ILE A 16 16.27 -8.98 -8.13
C ILE A 16 16.48 -9.13 -6.62
N MET A 17 16.96 -8.05 -5.97
CA MET A 17 17.12 -8.04 -4.51
C MET A 17 15.75 -8.14 -3.80
N PRO A 18 15.61 -9.00 -2.77
CA PRO A 18 14.37 -9.10 -2.01
C PRO A 18 14.02 -7.78 -1.32
N TRP A 19 12.78 -7.32 -1.44
CA TRP A 19 12.28 -6.19 -0.66
C TRP A 19 11.51 -6.67 0.57
N LEU A 20 11.62 -5.90 1.66
CA LEU A 20 11.03 -6.26 2.96
C LEU A 20 9.54 -5.96 3.05
N GLY A 21 8.99 -5.15 2.14
CA GLY A 21 7.58 -4.84 2.10
C GLY A 21 7.22 -3.87 0.99
N THR A 22 5.91 -3.63 0.84
CA THR A 22 5.37 -2.68 -0.13
C THR A 22 4.40 -1.74 0.56
N ILE A 23 4.53 -0.45 0.27
CA ILE A 23 3.51 0.55 0.56
C ILE A 23 2.89 0.95 -0.78
N SER A 24 1.60 0.67 -0.95
CA SER A 24 0.81 1.06 -2.12
C SER A 24 -0.05 2.26 -1.78
N LEU A 25 0.02 3.29 -2.63
CA LEU A 25 -0.54 4.60 -2.37
C LEU A 25 -1.69 4.87 -3.33
N ASP A 26 -2.90 4.82 -2.77
CA ASP A 26 -4.16 5.23 -3.39
C ASP A 26 -4.33 4.79 -4.84
N ILE A 27 -4.24 3.47 -5.07
CA ILE A 27 -4.52 2.91 -6.39
C ILE A 27 -5.95 2.38 -6.45
N SER A 28 -6.68 2.74 -7.49
CA SER A 28 -8.00 2.17 -7.82
C SER A 28 -7.91 1.00 -8.81
N GLY A 29 -6.71 0.68 -9.30
CA GLY A 29 -6.46 -0.36 -10.29
C GLY A 29 -5.98 -1.70 -9.71
N TYR A 30 -6.53 -2.15 -8.57
CA TYR A 30 -6.20 -3.49 -8.05
C TYR A 30 -6.86 -4.60 -8.88
N ASP A 31 -8.09 -4.40 -9.32
CA ASP A 31 -8.84 -5.29 -10.19
C ASP A 31 -9.43 -4.48 -11.36
N ILE A 32 -8.71 -4.49 -12.49
CA ILE A 32 -9.08 -3.78 -13.71
C ILE A 32 -10.24 -4.48 -14.41
N VAL A 33 -10.34 -5.80 -14.30
CA VAL A 33 -11.49 -6.56 -14.82
C VAL A 33 -12.76 -5.98 -14.19
N LYS A 34 -12.79 -5.88 -12.86
CA LYS A 34 -13.90 -5.26 -12.12
C LYS A 34 -14.11 -3.78 -12.46
N LYS A 35 -13.05 -3.00 -12.73
CA LYS A 35 -13.20 -1.60 -13.20
C LYS A 35 -13.88 -1.49 -14.56
N ILE A 36 -13.72 -2.47 -15.44
CA ILE A 36 -14.24 -2.41 -16.82
C ILE A 36 -15.58 -3.15 -16.97
N THR A 37 -15.78 -4.25 -16.25
CA THR A 37 -16.98 -5.11 -16.39
C THR A 37 -17.92 -5.05 -15.20
N GLY A 38 -17.57 -4.30 -14.15
CA GLY A 38 -18.39 -4.17 -12.94
C GLY A 38 -19.65 -3.33 -13.15
N PRO A 39 -20.46 -3.17 -12.08
CA PRO A 39 -21.73 -2.44 -12.15
C PRO A 39 -21.62 -0.98 -12.62
N ASN A 40 -20.49 -0.34 -12.33
CA ASN A 40 -20.16 1.02 -12.74
C ASN A 40 -18.86 0.99 -13.56
N PRO A 41 -18.93 0.62 -14.85
CA PRO A 41 -17.74 0.47 -15.69
C PRO A 41 -17.05 1.82 -15.90
N SER A 42 -15.73 1.83 -15.85
CA SER A 42 -14.93 3.05 -16.01
C SER A 42 -14.40 3.19 -17.43
N GLU A 43 -14.87 4.23 -18.12
CA GLU A 43 -14.37 4.63 -19.45
C GLU A 43 -12.87 4.96 -19.44
N PHE A 44 -12.36 5.53 -18.34
CA PHE A 44 -10.93 5.77 -18.18
C PHE A 44 -10.12 4.47 -18.26
N TYR A 45 -10.52 3.43 -17.53
CA TYR A 45 -9.83 2.14 -17.55
C TYR A 45 -10.03 1.44 -18.89
N LYS A 46 -11.24 1.46 -19.47
CA LYS A 46 -11.51 0.87 -20.79
C LYS A 46 -10.59 1.45 -21.87
N LYS A 47 -10.43 2.79 -21.90
CA LYS A 47 -9.54 3.47 -22.86
C LYS A 47 -8.07 3.13 -22.65
N LYS A 48 -7.62 2.94 -21.39
CA LYS A 48 -6.21 2.70 -21.07
C LYS A 48 -5.77 1.26 -21.26
N PHE A 49 -6.65 0.29 -21.07
CA PHE A 49 -6.32 -1.13 -21.08
C PHE A 49 -6.81 -1.89 -22.32
N SER A 50 -7.26 -1.19 -23.37
CA SER A 50 -7.81 -1.78 -24.60
C SER A 50 -9.02 -2.70 -24.35
N GLU A 51 -9.54 -3.36 -25.39
CA GLU A 51 -10.66 -4.30 -25.29
C GLU A 51 -10.20 -5.77 -25.14
N SER A 52 -9.07 -6.02 -24.48
CA SER A 52 -8.52 -7.37 -24.27
C SER A 52 -8.73 -7.87 -22.83
N PRO A 53 -9.65 -8.83 -22.60
CA PRO A 53 -9.89 -9.39 -21.26
C PRO A 53 -8.66 -10.03 -20.63
N ASP A 54 -7.85 -10.73 -21.43
CA ASP A 54 -6.58 -11.33 -20.99
C ASP A 54 -5.60 -10.27 -20.49
N TYR A 55 -5.55 -9.12 -21.17
CA TYR A 55 -4.70 -8.02 -20.74
C TYR A 55 -5.19 -7.39 -19.44
N TRP A 56 -6.50 -7.24 -19.25
CA TRP A 56 -7.07 -6.73 -18.00
C TRP A 56 -6.70 -7.61 -16.81
N GLN A 57 -6.77 -8.93 -16.97
CA GLN A 57 -6.35 -9.89 -15.94
C GLN A 57 -4.86 -9.75 -15.64
N LYS A 58 -4.00 -9.75 -16.66
CA LYS A 58 -2.54 -9.62 -16.50
C LYS A 58 -2.14 -8.29 -15.84
N ALA A 59 -2.88 -7.22 -16.12
CA ALA A 59 -2.63 -5.91 -15.55
C ALA A 59 -3.18 -5.73 -14.12
N SER A 60 -3.98 -6.67 -13.62
CA SER A 60 -4.65 -6.56 -12.32
C SER A 60 -3.84 -7.20 -11.19
N PRO A 61 -3.33 -6.42 -10.22
CA PRO A 61 -2.69 -6.95 -9.01
C PRO A 61 -3.50 -8.05 -8.31
N PHE A 62 -4.83 -7.92 -8.28
CA PHE A 62 -5.72 -8.91 -7.68
C PHE A 62 -5.63 -10.27 -8.36
N HIS A 63 -5.60 -10.31 -9.70
CA HIS A 63 -5.49 -11.56 -10.45
C HIS A 63 -4.08 -12.15 -10.41
N ALA A 64 -3.05 -11.31 -10.44
CA ALA A 64 -1.66 -11.74 -10.33
C ALA A 64 -1.31 -12.34 -8.95
N LEU A 65 -2.00 -11.91 -7.89
CA LEU A 65 -1.75 -12.38 -6.53
C LEU A 65 -2.23 -13.82 -6.36
N ASN A 66 -1.31 -14.78 -6.32
CA ASN A 66 -1.60 -16.22 -6.22
C ASN A 66 -0.87 -16.92 -5.06
N ASN A 67 0.02 -16.22 -4.37
CA ASN A 67 0.84 -16.75 -3.29
C ASN A 67 1.02 -15.71 -2.19
N LYS A 68 1.56 -16.14 -1.05
CA LYS A 68 2.05 -15.24 -0.01
C LYS A 68 3.07 -14.25 -0.59
N ILE A 69 2.92 -12.98 -0.23
CA ILE A 69 3.83 -11.88 -0.59
C ILE A 69 4.46 -11.26 0.67
N PRO A 70 5.54 -10.47 0.53
CA PRO A 70 6.09 -9.70 1.65
C PRO A 70 5.04 -8.78 2.29
N PRO A 71 5.28 -8.28 3.52
CA PRO A 71 4.43 -7.31 4.19
C PRO A 71 3.89 -6.21 3.27
N PHE A 72 2.58 -5.99 3.28
CA PHE A 72 1.92 -5.08 2.36
C PHE A 72 1.03 -4.07 3.10
N LEU A 73 1.24 -2.79 2.86
CA LEU A 73 0.36 -1.71 3.34
C LEU A 73 -0.32 -1.05 2.14
N ALA A 74 -1.65 -1.10 2.10
CA ALA A 74 -2.45 -0.31 1.17
C ALA A 74 -2.95 0.95 1.87
N ILE A 75 -2.57 2.12 1.37
CA ILE A 75 -3.16 3.40 1.76
C ILE A 75 -4.22 3.75 0.72
N CYS A 76 -5.42 4.13 1.14
CA CYS A 76 -6.50 4.47 0.21
C CYS A 76 -7.23 5.76 0.60
N SER A 77 -7.63 6.54 -0.40
CA SER A 77 -8.44 7.74 -0.24
C SER A 77 -9.90 7.38 0.03
N ARG A 78 -10.46 7.88 1.14
CA ARG A 78 -11.92 7.88 1.39
C ARG A 78 -12.67 8.89 0.53
N ARG A 79 -11.97 9.77 -0.18
CA ARG A 79 -12.55 10.74 -1.13
C ARG A 79 -12.64 10.19 -2.56
N SER A 80 -12.19 8.96 -2.79
CA SER A 80 -12.29 8.24 -4.06
C SER A 80 -13.49 7.30 -4.02
N ASP A 81 -14.17 7.12 -5.15
CA ASP A 81 -15.37 6.29 -5.25
C ASP A 81 -15.10 4.83 -4.86
N ASP A 82 -13.98 4.26 -5.29
CA ASP A 82 -13.72 2.82 -5.14
C ASP A 82 -12.27 2.44 -4.77
N ALA A 83 -11.39 3.39 -4.50
CA ALA A 83 -9.99 3.07 -4.14
C ALA A 83 -9.91 2.18 -2.89
N CYS A 84 -10.67 2.51 -1.83
CA CYS A 84 -10.65 1.72 -0.61
C CYS A 84 -11.29 0.33 -0.77
N SER A 85 -12.41 0.21 -1.49
CA SER A 85 -13.04 -1.10 -1.69
C SER A 85 -12.18 -2.02 -2.57
N GLN A 86 -11.52 -1.47 -3.59
CA GLN A 86 -10.50 -2.18 -4.39
C GLN A 86 -9.34 -2.67 -3.52
N ALA A 87 -8.76 -1.79 -2.71
CA ALA A 87 -7.68 -2.11 -1.81
C ALA A 87 -8.08 -3.18 -0.78
N GLU A 88 -9.27 -3.06 -0.20
CA GLU A 88 -9.78 -4.03 0.78
C GLU A 88 -9.93 -5.43 0.18
N ASN A 89 -10.48 -5.56 -1.04
CA ASN A 89 -10.57 -6.85 -1.73
C ASN A 89 -9.19 -7.49 -1.92
N PHE A 90 -8.20 -6.69 -2.30
CA PHE A 90 -6.82 -7.14 -2.47
C PHE A 90 -6.19 -7.59 -1.14
N ILE A 91 -6.34 -6.79 -0.08
CA ILE A 91 -5.79 -7.08 1.25
C ILE A 91 -6.39 -8.38 1.78
N ARG A 92 -7.72 -8.57 1.70
CA ARG A 92 -8.36 -9.82 2.14
C ARG A 92 -7.82 -11.04 1.38
N LYS A 93 -7.60 -10.91 0.07
CA LYS A 93 -6.98 -11.98 -0.72
C LYS A 93 -5.55 -12.28 -0.26
N ALA A 94 -4.75 -11.24 0.00
CA ALA A 94 -3.37 -11.39 0.47
C ALA A 94 -3.29 -12.05 1.86
N GLU A 95 -4.19 -11.66 2.78
CA GLU A 95 -4.32 -12.26 4.11
C GLU A 95 -4.73 -13.73 4.03
N ASN A 96 -5.70 -14.07 3.16
CA ASN A 96 -6.11 -15.46 2.91
C ASN A 96 -4.97 -16.34 2.35
N LEU A 97 -4.01 -15.73 1.65
CA LEU A 97 -2.79 -16.39 1.15
C LEU A 97 -1.66 -16.41 2.20
N GLY A 98 -1.91 -15.94 3.43
CA GLY A 98 -0.96 -15.97 4.54
C GLY A 98 0.03 -14.79 4.58
N SER A 99 -0.24 -13.72 3.84
CA SER A 99 0.58 -12.49 3.86
C SER A 99 0.20 -11.62 5.05
N TYR A 100 1.18 -10.93 5.64
CA TYR A 100 0.87 -9.82 6.56
C TYR A 100 0.51 -8.60 5.73
N ALA A 101 -0.78 -8.27 5.67
CA ALA A 101 -1.26 -7.14 4.88
C ALA A 101 -2.18 -6.25 5.71
N LYS A 102 -2.14 -4.94 5.47
CA LYS A 102 -2.98 -3.95 6.17
C LYS A 102 -3.54 -2.91 5.21
N LEU A 103 -4.74 -2.46 5.52
CA LEU A 103 -5.39 -1.32 4.89
C LEU A 103 -5.34 -0.10 5.83
N LEU A 104 -4.97 1.05 5.30
CA LEU A 104 -5.02 2.33 5.98
C LEU A 104 -5.86 3.32 5.15
N PRO A 105 -7.16 3.45 5.46
CA PRO A 105 -8.00 4.45 4.82
C PRO A 105 -7.74 5.84 5.39
N VAL A 106 -7.59 6.85 4.53
CA VAL A 106 -7.29 8.23 4.92
C VAL A 106 -8.32 9.21 4.38
N GLY A 107 -8.54 10.31 5.10
CA GLY A 107 -9.45 11.40 4.70
C GLY A 107 -8.84 12.40 3.72
N LEU A 108 -7.90 11.96 2.89
CA LEU A 108 -7.16 12.76 1.90
C LEU A 108 -7.56 12.34 0.49
N SER A 109 -7.53 13.27 -0.46
CA SER A 109 -7.65 13.01 -1.90
C SER A 109 -6.37 12.39 -2.47
N HIS A 110 -6.45 11.86 -3.70
CA HIS A 110 -5.30 11.29 -4.41
C HIS A 110 -4.10 12.25 -4.48
N GLY A 111 -4.37 13.52 -4.82
CA GLY A 111 -3.33 14.55 -4.91
C GLY A 111 -2.74 14.89 -3.55
N GLU A 112 -3.57 15.02 -2.52
CA GLU A 112 -3.09 15.29 -1.15
C GLU A 112 -2.25 14.13 -0.61
N ILE A 113 -2.64 12.87 -0.84
CA ILE A 113 -1.85 11.71 -0.41
C ILE A 113 -0.43 11.82 -0.95
N ASN A 114 -0.28 12.08 -2.25
CA ASN A 114 1.04 12.22 -2.87
C ASN A 114 1.80 13.47 -2.36
N ALA A 115 1.09 14.57 -2.12
CA ALA A 115 1.69 15.80 -1.61
C ALA A 115 2.19 15.65 -0.15
N GLU A 116 1.54 14.82 0.67
CA GLU A 116 1.94 14.59 2.06
C GLU A 116 3.11 13.62 2.21
N LEU A 117 3.45 12.85 1.17
CA LEU A 117 4.57 11.91 1.21
C LEU A 117 5.89 12.65 1.45
N GLY A 118 6.63 12.19 2.45
CA GLY A 118 7.97 12.71 2.76
C GLY A 118 7.98 14.10 3.39
N LYS A 119 6.82 14.75 3.59
CA LYS A 119 6.75 15.95 4.42
C LYS A 119 7.19 15.64 5.85
N ASP A 120 7.56 16.70 6.57
CA ASP A 120 7.95 16.62 7.97
C ASP A 120 6.78 16.09 8.80
N SER A 121 6.79 14.79 9.02
CA SER A 121 5.92 14.11 9.96
C SER A 121 6.64 14.06 11.32
N CYS A 122 5.89 13.82 12.39
CA CYS A 122 6.50 13.54 13.69
C CYS A 122 7.51 12.37 13.62
N TYR A 123 7.29 11.39 12.73
CA TYR A 123 8.25 10.31 12.46
C TYR A 123 9.52 10.82 11.76
N THR A 124 9.38 11.60 10.68
CA THR A 124 10.52 12.18 9.95
C THR A 124 11.35 13.11 10.86
N ASN A 125 10.69 13.87 11.73
CA ASN A 125 11.34 14.74 12.72
C ASN A 125 12.02 13.96 13.85
N SER A 126 11.46 12.81 14.26
CA SER A 126 12.10 11.94 15.25
C SER A 126 13.41 11.31 14.76
N GLN A 127 13.54 11.08 13.44
CA GLN A 127 14.79 10.61 12.83
C GLN A 127 15.82 11.74 12.65
N LYS A 128 15.39 12.95 12.26
CA LYS A 128 16.30 14.10 12.12
C LYS A 128 16.94 14.52 13.46
N ALA A 129 16.30 14.17 14.59
CA ALA A 129 16.80 14.45 15.92
C ALA A 129 17.87 13.46 16.42
N GLU A 130 18.26 12.45 15.63
CA GLU A 130 19.37 11.56 15.98
C GLU A 130 20.69 12.23 15.56
N PRO A 131 21.47 12.80 16.50
CA PRO A 131 22.74 13.42 16.14
C PRO A 131 23.70 12.28 15.79
N ARG A 132 24.45 12.41 14.68
CA ARG A 132 25.54 11.47 14.34
C ARG A 132 26.56 11.42 15.48
N HIS A 133 26.32 10.53 16.45
CA HIS A 133 27.27 10.20 17.48
C HIS A 133 28.08 9.03 16.96
N SER A 134 29.39 9.29 16.83
CA SER A 134 30.45 8.29 16.84
C SER A 134 30.08 7.13 17.75
N VAL A 135 30.11 5.92 17.19
CA VAL A 135 29.87 4.65 17.88
C VAL A 135 30.76 4.60 19.12
N ASN A 136 30.14 4.68 20.29
CA ASN A 136 30.75 4.22 21.52
C ASN A 136 29.82 3.15 22.10
N ALA A 137 30.31 1.91 22.11
CA ALA A 137 29.60 0.72 22.53
C ALA A 137 29.35 0.78 24.05
N ASN A 138 28.22 1.36 24.46
CA ASN A 138 27.45 1.03 25.67
C ASN A 138 26.37 2.09 25.91
N LYS A 139 25.23 1.97 25.23
CA LYS A 139 23.92 2.39 25.76
C LYS A 139 22.82 1.92 24.81
N SER A 140 22.01 0.99 25.28
CA SER A 140 20.71 0.65 24.69
C SER A 140 19.76 1.83 24.94
N SER A 141 19.64 2.75 23.98
CA SER A 141 18.51 3.67 23.91
C SER A 141 17.52 3.15 22.87
N HIS A 142 16.53 2.38 23.33
CA HIS A 142 15.36 2.07 22.52
C HIS A 142 14.61 3.38 22.18
N PRO A 143 14.12 3.55 20.95
CA PRO A 143 13.26 4.68 20.62
C PRO A 143 11.97 4.60 21.43
N ASP A 144 11.56 5.75 21.97
CA ASP A 144 10.41 5.93 22.84
C ASP A 144 9.10 5.56 22.10
N THR A 145 8.68 4.30 22.27
CA THR A 145 7.55 3.67 21.58
C THR A 145 6.24 4.43 21.79
N GLU A 146 6.08 5.11 22.92
CA GLU A 146 4.91 5.93 23.23
C GLU A 146 4.80 7.15 22.29
N LYS A 147 5.93 7.75 21.91
CA LYS A 147 6.00 8.91 21.03
C LYS A 147 5.61 8.52 19.60
N LEU A 148 6.10 7.38 19.11
CA LEU A 148 5.70 6.77 17.83
C LEU A 148 4.21 6.41 17.79
N CYS A 149 3.67 5.81 18.85
CA CYS A 149 2.24 5.50 18.94
C CYS A 149 1.35 6.76 18.92
N ARG A 150 1.80 7.87 19.51
CA ARG A 150 1.07 9.15 19.47
C ARG A 150 1.05 9.78 18.06
N CYS A 151 2.03 9.47 17.22
CA CYS A 151 2.14 9.97 15.84
C CYS A 151 1.11 9.39 14.86
N LEU A 152 0.64 8.15 15.09
CA LEU A 152 -0.30 7.46 14.20
C LEU A 152 -1.78 7.74 14.54
N LYS A 153 -2.07 8.29 15.72
CA LYS A 153 -3.43 8.61 16.19
C LYS A 153 -4.27 9.52 15.26
N PRO A 154 -3.71 10.52 14.55
CA PRO A 154 -4.52 11.37 13.66
C PRO A 154 -5.05 10.63 12.43
N TYR A 155 -4.36 9.57 11.98
CA TYR A 155 -4.75 8.77 10.81
C TYR A 155 -5.58 7.52 11.18
N ALA A 156 -5.56 7.13 12.45
CA ALA A 156 -6.21 5.94 13.01
C ALA A 156 -7.62 6.20 13.56
N GLN A 157 -8.36 7.20 13.07
CA GLN A 157 -9.77 7.36 13.42
C GLN A 157 -10.60 6.25 12.74
N VAL A 158 -10.54 5.06 13.33
CA VAL A 158 -11.52 3.98 13.19
C VAL A 158 -12.70 4.40 14.05
N LYS A 159 -13.83 4.73 13.42
CA LYS A 159 -15.12 4.71 14.13
C LYS A 159 -15.50 3.24 14.27
N ASP A 160 -15.43 2.73 15.48
CA ASP A 160 -16.35 1.67 15.90
C ASP A 160 -17.76 2.27 15.87
N SER A 161 -18.60 1.76 14.97
CA SER A 161 -20.07 1.92 14.98
C SER A 161 -20.68 0.83 14.13
#